data_AF-A0A6B2UTJ3-F1
#
_entry.id   AF-A0A6B2UTJ3-F1
#
_cell.length_a   1.000
_cell.length_b   1.000
_cell.length_c   1.000
_cell.angle_alpha   90.00
_cell.angle_beta   90.00
_cell.angle_gamma   90.00
#
_symmetry.space_group_name_H-M   'P 1'
#
loop_
_entity.id
_entity.type
_entity.pdbx_description
1 polymer ?
#
loop_
_entity_poly.entity_id
_entity_poly.type
_entity_poly.pdbx_seq_one_letter_code
_entity_poly.pdbx_strand_id
1 'polypeptide(L)'
;MEFAAGARLEVRIGASDVGKRVTVRSLAEAAAPGAAFTDTVGILTSWDEGVLLVTRRDGTRVRLAEEAVVAAKVVPAAPARRRGPAADFAELAGVQERGWQAVEREALGGWLLRASRVDGAVGGTGASTGFTRRANSVLPLGDPGMPLAQALDQVRRWYGARGLPAYAQLATGAADTQEVLAAELEAHGWRREVSALVMVGALAPLAELGPASMGSLAVAAPVAEGPETADPGVRLGRTPDEAWLRRYNRAAGTGPGG
;
A
#
# COMPACT_ATOMS: atom_id res chain seq x y z
N MET A 1 -26.50 -17.83 -37.72
CA MET A 1 -25.16 -17.22 -37.56
C MET A 1 -24.70 -17.57 -36.17
N GLU A 2 -23.78 -18.53 -36.08
CA GLU A 2 -23.33 -19.15 -34.84
C GLU A 2 -21.99 -18.51 -34.45
N PHE A 3 -21.96 -17.75 -33.36
CA PHE A 3 -20.72 -17.23 -32.81
C PHE A 3 -20.16 -18.25 -31.82
N ALA A 4 -19.49 -19.29 -32.32
CA ALA A 4 -18.68 -20.17 -31.49
C ALA A 4 -17.20 -19.84 -31.72
N ALA A 5 -16.75 -18.68 -31.22
CA ALA A 5 -15.32 -18.41 -31.09
C ALA A 5 -14.78 -19.25 -29.92
N GLY A 6 -14.36 -20.48 -30.23
CA GLY A 6 -13.62 -21.32 -29.29
C GLY A 6 -12.32 -20.62 -28.91
N ALA A 7 -12.30 -19.92 -27.78
CA ALA A 7 -11.08 -19.34 -27.25
C ALA A 7 -10.14 -20.49 -26.84
N ARG A 8 -9.03 -20.66 -27.57
CA ARG A 8 -8.00 -21.63 -27.23
C ARG A 8 -7.36 -21.23 -25.90
N LEU A 9 -7.52 -22.09 -24.89
CA LEU A 9 -6.90 -21.92 -23.59
C LEU A 9 -5.40 -22.23 -23.76
N GLU A 10 -4.55 -21.24 -23.51
CA GLU A 10 -3.10 -21.35 -23.64
C GLU A 10 -2.38 -20.64 -22.49
N VAL A 11 -1.32 -21.27 -22.00
CA VAL A 11 -0.38 -20.71 -21.04
C VAL A 11 0.81 -20.13 -21.80
N ARG A 12 0.96 -18.81 -21.77
CA ARG A 12 1.99 -18.03 -22.48
C ARG A 12 2.87 -17.22 -21.52
N ILE A 13 3.03 -17.73 -20.31
CA ILE A 13 3.91 -17.17 -19.28
C ILE A 13 4.80 -18.28 -18.73
N GLY A 14 5.93 -17.91 -18.13
CA GLY A 14 6.82 -18.82 -17.40
C GLY A 14 7.53 -18.11 -16.24
N ALA A 15 8.49 -18.78 -15.61
CA ALA A 15 9.26 -18.22 -14.50
C ALA A 15 10.00 -16.90 -14.85
N SER A 16 10.36 -16.69 -16.11
CA SER A 16 10.95 -15.43 -16.59
C SER A 16 9.98 -14.23 -16.57
N ASP A 17 8.70 -14.46 -16.30
CA ASP A 17 7.68 -13.41 -16.19
C ASP A 17 7.43 -12.99 -14.73
N VAL A 18 8.17 -13.51 -13.75
CA VAL A 18 8.14 -13.02 -12.37
C VAL A 18 8.42 -11.51 -12.36
N GLY A 19 7.62 -10.77 -11.59
CA GLY A 19 7.58 -9.30 -11.54
C GLY A 19 6.64 -8.67 -12.58
N LYS A 20 6.14 -9.42 -13.57
CA LYS A 20 5.21 -8.89 -14.57
C LYS A 20 3.76 -9.06 -14.13
N ARG A 21 2.91 -8.18 -14.64
CA ARG A 21 1.46 -8.29 -14.48
C ARG A 21 0.92 -9.39 -15.39
N VAL A 22 0.16 -10.31 -14.82
CA VAL A 22 -0.40 -11.47 -15.51
C VAL A 22 -1.90 -11.59 -15.27
N THR A 23 -2.58 -12.22 -16.21
CA THR A 23 -3.91 -12.82 -16.00
C THR A 23 -3.76 -14.32 -16.08
N VAL A 24 -4.30 -15.03 -15.10
CA VAL A 24 -4.22 -16.49 -14.97
C VAL A 24 -5.64 -17.01 -14.76
N ARG A 25 -6.05 -17.92 -15.63
CA ARG A 25 -7.27 -18.70 -15.50
C ARG A 25 -6.91 -20.08 -14.97
N SER A 26 -7.52 -20.48 -13.88
CA SER A 26 -7.33 -21.79 -13.27
C SER A 26 -8.65 -22.53 -13.07
N LEU A 27 -8.57 -23.84 -12.89
CA LEU A 27 -9.68 -24.64 -12.37
C LEU A 27 -10.02 -24.18 -10.94
N ALA A 28 -11.30 -24.14 -10.59
CA ALA A 28 -11.70 -23.89 -9.21
C ALA A 28 -11.41 -25.12 -8.33
N GLU A 29 -10.79 -24.92 -7.17
CA GLU A 29 -10.71 -25.95 -6.13
C GLU A 29 -12.11 -26.19 -5.55
N ALA A 30 -12.73 -27.29 -5.97
CA ALA A 30 -14.02 -27.84 -5.52
C ALA A 30 -15.28 -26.99 -5.78
N ALA A 31 -15.99 -27.24 -6.90
CA ALA A 31 -17.44 -27.03 -6.98
C ALA A 31 -18.09 -27.85 -8.11
N ALA A 32 -18.80 -28.93 -7.74
CA ALA A 32 -19.85 -29.65 -8.49
C ALA A 32 -19.53 -30.16 -9.93
N PRO A 33 -20.32 -31.11 -10.49
CA PRO A 33 -20.15 -31.54 -11.87
C PRO A 33 -20.42 -30.37 -12.84
N GLY A 34 -19.36 -29.80 -13.42
CA GLY A 34 -19.41 -28.64 -14.32
C GLY A 34 -18.40 -27.57 -13.92
N ALA A 35 -17.10 -27.88 -14.03
CA ALA A 35 -16.00 -27.06 -13.54
C ALA A 35 -16.10 -25.58 -13.97
N ALA A 36 -16.30 -24.70 -12.99
CA ALA A 36 -16.23 -23.26 -13.19
C ALA A 36 -14.76 -22.81 -13.09
N PHE A 37 -14.26 -22.16 -14.13
CA PHE A 37 -12.93 -21.54 -14.10
C PHE A 37 -12.91 -20.32 -13.16
N THR A 38 -11.76 -20.05 -12.55
CA THR A 38 -11.50 -18.81 -11.80
C THR A 38 -10.44 -17.98 -12.49
N ASP A 39 -10.68 -16.68 -12.63
CA ASP A 39 -9.71 -15.73 -13.18
C ASP A 39 -9.03 -14.93 -12.06
N THR A 40 -7.70 -14.92 -12.08
CA THR A 40 -6.86 -14.13 -11.18
C THR A 40 -6.01 -13.15 -11.99
N VAL A 41 -5.95 -11.90 -11.53
CA VAL A 41 -5.14 -10.84 -12.13
C VAL A 41 -4.27 -10.22 -11.06
N GLY A 42 -2.97 -10.10 -11.33
CA GLY A 42 -1.99 -9.57 -10.37
C GLY A 42 -0.58 -9.61 -10.92
N ILE A 43 0.41 -9.41 -10.05
CA ILE A 43 1.83 -9.57 -10.37
C ILE A 43 2.23 -11.01 -10.06
N LEU A 44 2.89 -11.69 -11.00
CA LEU A 44 3.49 -13.00 -10.76
C LEU A 44 4.68 -12.80 -9.81
N THR A 45 4.61 -13.27 -8.58
CA THR A 45 5.66 -13.07 -7.56
C THR A 45 6.53 -14.30 -7.32
N SER A 46 6.05 -15.50 -7.68
CA SER A 46 6.88 -16.68 -7.81
C SER A 46 6.31 -17.65 -8.85
N TRP A 47 7.19 -18.43 -9.45
CA TRP A 47 6.87 -19.67 -10.16
C TRP A 47 7.98 -20.68 -9.89
N ASP A 48 7.75 -21.55 -8.91
CA ASP A 48 8.66 -22.60 -8.49
C ASP A 48 7.87 -23.83 -8.04
N GLU A 49 8.52 -25.00 -8.02
CA GLU A 49 7.98 -26.23 -7.43
C GLU A 49 6.55 -26.60 -7.88
N GLY A 50 6.21 -26.35 -9.15
CA GLY A 50 4.89 -26.63 -9.73
C GLY A 50 3.78 -25.69 -9.25
N VAL A 51 4.13 -24.50 -8.74
CA VAL A 51 3.18 -23.55 -8.18
C VAL A 51 3.48 -22.11 -8.62
N LEU A 52 2.42 -21.40 -8.99
CA LEU A 52 2.43 -19.99 -9.29
C LEU A 52 1.88 -19.20 -8.10
N LEU A 53 2.57 -18.12 -7.73
CA LEU A 53 2.09 -17.15 -6.75
C LEU A 53 1.79 -15.84 -7.46
N VAL A 54 0.54 -15.37 -7.34
CA VAL A 54 0.10 -14.10 -7.91
C VAL A 54 -0.35 -13.15 -6.81
N THR A 55 0.31 -12.00 -6.70
CA THR A 55 -0.09 -10.94 -5.77
C THR A 55 -1.08 -10.00 -6.46
N ARG A 56 -2.30 -9.95 -5.93
CA ARG A 56 -3.36 -9.05 -6.39
C ARG A 56 -3.07 -7.62 -6.01
N ARG A 57 -3.84 -6.71 -6.60
CA ARG A 57 -3.72 -5.25 -6.39
C ARG A 57 -3.81 -4.85 -4.91
N ASP A 58 -4.65 -5.54 -4.14
CA ASP A 58 -4.88 -5.31 -2.71
C ASP A 58 -3.76 -5.90 -1.81
N GLY A 59 -2.75 -6.51 -2.41
CA GLY A 59 -1.65 -7.18 -1.72
C GLY A 59 -1.93 -8.64 -1.34
N THR A 60 -3.12 -9.18 -1.63
CA THR A 60 -3.42 -10.58 -1.34
C THR A 60 -2.70 -11.52 -2.30
N ARG A 61 -2.13 -12.62 -1.80
CA ARG A 61 -1.48 -13.65 -2.61
C ARG A 61 -2.43 -14.78 -2.92
N VAL A 62 -2.43 -15.20 -4.17
CA VAL A 62 -3.15 -16.39 -4.65
C VAL A 62 -2.13 -17.43 -5.05
N ARG A 63 -2.24 -18.63 -4.46
CA ARG A 63 -1.47 -19.81 -4.82
C ARG A 63 -2.24 -20.61 -5.86
N LEU A 64 -1.60 -20.95 -6.97
CA LEU A 64 -2.21 -21.69 -8.08
C LEU A 64 -1.30 -22.88 -8.42
N ALA A 65 -1.82 -24.10 -8.35
CA ALA A 65 -1.10 -25.27 -8.86
C ALA A 65 -0.90 -25.13 -10.38
N GLU A 66 0.31 -25.38 -10.88
CA GLU A 66 0.66 -25.23 -12.28
C GLU A 66 -0.24 -26.09 -13.18
N GLU A 67 -0.54 -27.31 -12.75
CA GLU A 67 -1.45 -28.24 -13.42
C GLU A 67 -2.91 -27.76 -13.49
N ALA A 68 -3.32 -26.87 -12.59
CA ALA A 68 -4.66 -26.29 -12.58
C ALA A 68 -4.78 -25.05 -13.49
N VAL A 69 -3.68 -24.50 -14.00
CA VAL A 69 -3.67 -23.33 -14.87
C VAL A 69 -4.00 -23.74 -16.30
N VAL A 70 -5.11 -23.22 -16.83
CA VAL A 70 -5.58 -23.56 -18.18
C VAL A 70 -5.24 -22.48 -19.21
N ALA A 71 -5.16 -21.22 -18.79
CA ALA A 71 -4.73 -20.14 -19.66
C ALA A 71 -4.04 -19.04 -18.86
N ALA A 72 -2.95 -18.49 -19.40
CA ALA A 72 -2.29 -17.37 -18.77
C ALA A 72 -1.50 -16.54 -19.77
N LYS A 73 -1.42 -15.23 -19.54
CA LYS A 73 -0.63 -14.31 -20.36
C LYS A 73 -0.16 -13.12 -19.55
N VAL A 74 0.96 -12.54 -19.96
CA VAL A 74 1.36 -11.19 -19.54
C VAL A 74 0.32 -10.19 -20.04
N VAL A 75 -0.08 -9.27 -19.18
CA VAL A 75 -0.96 -8.15 -19.54
C VAL A 75 -0.22 -6.83 -19.31
N PRO A 76 -0.52 -5.78 -20.08
CA PRO A 76 0.05 -4.47 -19.82
C PRO A 76 -0.24 -4.02 -18.38
N ALA A 77 0.64 -3.18 -17.83
CA ALA A 77 0.34 -2.42 -16.63
C ALA A 77 -1.02 -1.72 -16.80
N ALA A 78 -1.77 -1.57 -15.71
CA ALA A 78 -3.06 -0.88 -15.78
C ALA A 78 -2.83 0.49 -16.43
N PRO A 79 -3.58 0.87 -17.49
CA PRO A 79 -3.30 2.09 -18.22
C PRO A 79 -3.25 3.28 -17.27
N ALA A 80 -2.24 4.15 -17.43
CA ALA A 80 -2.18 5.40 -16.70
C ALA A 80 -3.51 6.13 -16.88
N ARG A 81 -4.16 6.51 -15.77
CA ARG A 81 -5.43 7.24 -15.83
C ARG A 81 -5.17 8.54 -16.60
N ARG A 82 -5.78 8.69 -17.77
CA ARG A 82 -5.65 9.88 -18.65
C ARG A 82 -6.02 11.24 -18.01
N ARG A 83 -6.41 11.26 -16.73
CA ARG A 83 -6.91 12.42 -15.98
C ARG A 83 -6.25 12.66 -14.61
N GLY A 84 -5.21 11.90 -14.24
CA GLY A 84 -4.51 12.07 -12.97
C GLY A 84 -3.09 12.64 -13.14
N PRO A 85 -2.47 13.21 -12.10
CA PRO A 85 -1.04 13.50 -12.09
C PRO A 85 -0.27 12.23 -12.48
N ALA A 86 0.64 12.34 -13.44
CA ALA A 86 1.56 11.28 -13.80
C ALA A 86 2.70 11.26 -12.78
N ALA A 87 2.41 10.78 -11.56
CA ALA A 87 3.42 10.56 -10.53
C ALA A 87 3.59 9.05 -10.36
N ASP A 88 4.84 8.59 -10.39
CA ASP A 88 5.18 7.20 -10.13
C ASP A 88 5.24 6.91 -8.62
N PHE A 89 5.45 5.64 -8.27
CA PHE A 89 5.57 5.23 -6.88
C PHE A 89 6.75 5.94 -6.16
N ALA A 90 7.90 6.06 -6.81
CA ALA A 90 9.10 6.62 -6.19
C ALA A 90 8.91 8.12 -5.86
N GLU A 91 8.36 8.89 -6.79
CA GLU A 91 7.98 10.29 -6.57
C GLU A 91 6.96 10.43 -5.44
N LEU A 92 5.87 9.64 -5.49
CA LEU A 92 4.81 9.72 -4.48
C LEU A 92 5.31 9.32 -3.10
N ALA A 93 6.15 8.29 -2.99
CA ALA A 93 6.72 7.86 -1.73
C ALA A 93 7.67 8.92 -1.16
N GLY A 94 8.50 9.54 -2.01
CA GLY A 94 9.37 10.65 -1.64
C GLY A 94 8.60 11.89 -1.15
N VAL A 95 7.52 12.26 -1.84
CA VAL A 95 6.64 13.37 -1.41
C VAL A 95 5.97 13.05 -0.07
N GLN A 96 5.42 11.84 0.09
CA GLN A 96 4.78 11.40 1.33
C GLN A 96 5.74 11.44 2.53
N GLU A 97 6.98 11.02 2.32
CA GLU A 97 8.02 11.08 3.35
C GLU A 97 8.33 12.53 3.73
N ARG A 98 8.52 13.43 2.75
CA ARG A 98 8.82 14.84 3.04
C ARG A 98 7.70 15.55 3.79
N GLY A 99 6.45 15.15 3.58
CA GLY A 99 5.28 15.77 4.21
C GLY A 99 5.06 15.39 5.68
N TRP A 100 5.73 14.36 6.21
CA TRP A 100 5.62 13.97 7.61
C TRP A 100 6.84 13.14 8.04
N GLN A 101 7.92 13.84 8.32
CA GLN A 101 9.23 13.24 8.55
C GLN A 101 9.34 12.71 9.97
N ALA A 102 9.96 11.54 10.12
CA ALA A 102 10.25 10.98 11.42
C ALA A 102 11.33 11.77 12.16
N VAL A 103 11.30 11.70 13.50
CA VAL A 103 12.28 12.37 14.37
C VAL A 103 13.68 11.79 14.17
N GLU A 104 13.77 10.47 14.08
CA GLU A 104 15.00 9.74 13.80
C GLU A 104 14.92 9.07 12.43
N ARG A 105 15.98 9.23 11.64
CA ARG A 105 16.07 8.70 10.27
C ARG A 105 17.49 8.18 10.02
N GLU A 106 17.59 7.04 9.36
CA GLU A 106 18.88 6.44 9.00
C GLU A 106 18.78 5.77 7.63
N ALA A 107 19.78 5.96 6.78
CA ALA A 107 19.85 5.29 5.50
C ALA A 107 20.40 3.87 5.69
N LEU A 108 19.78 2.90 5.01
CA LEU A 108 20.27 1.54 4.87
C LEU A 108 20.33 1.24 3.37
N GLY A 109 21.44 1.62 2.72
CA GLY A 109 21.50 1.69 1.26
C GLY A 109 20.40 2.62 0.72
N GLY A 110 19.59 2.12 -0.20
CA GLY A 110 18.41 2.77 -0.76
C GLY A 110 17.15 2.68 0.12
N TRP A 111 17.23 2.08 1.31
CA TRP A 111 16.15 2.08 2.29
C TRP A 111 16.30 3.23 3.27
N LEU A 112 15.17 3.70 3.81
CA LEU A 112 15.14 4.72 4.86
C LEU A 112 14.47 4.14 6.11
N LEU A 113 15.25 3.98 7.17
CA LEU A 113 14.74 3.66 8.51
C LEU A 113 14.17 4.93 9.13
N ARG A 114 12.99 4.83 9.74
CA ARG A 114 12.25 5.97 10.29
C ARG A 114 11.66 5.62 11.65
N ALA A 115 11.97 6.39 12.68
CA ALA A 115 11.41 6.21 14.01
C ALA A 115 11.00 7.54 14.61
N SER A 116 9.81 7.54 15.22
CA SER A 116 9.31 8.65 16.01
C SER A 116 8.82 8.06 17.31
N ARG A 117 9.71 8.01 18.31
CA ARG A 117 9.40 7.42 19.61
C ARG A 117 8.56 8.39 20.44
N VAL A 118 7.54 7.88 21.11
CA VAL A 118 6.81 8.61 22.16
C VAL A 118 6.99 7.84 23.44
N ASP A 119 7.52 8.54 24.44
CA ASP A 119 7.62 8.04 25.80
C ASP A 119 6.35 8.45 26.56
N GLY A 120 5.62 7.47 27.10
CA GLY A 120 4.43 7.74 27.90
C GLY A 120 3.23 6.87 27.54
N ALA A 121 2.43 6.57 28.56
CA ALA A 121 1.36 5.60 28.59
C ALA A 121 0.16 5.96 27.69
N VAL A 122 0.22 5.64 26.40
CA VAL A 122 -1.02 5.24 25.70
C VAL A 122 -1.27 3.78 26.07
N GLY A 123 -1.99 3.54 27.17
CA GLY A 123 -2.38 2.19 27.62
C GLY A 123 -1.64 1.62 28.85
N GLY A 124 -1.06 2.44 29.72
CA GLY A 124 -0.74 2.04 31.09
C GLY A 124 0.49 1.13 31.31
N THR A 125 1.28 0.83 30.28
CA THR A 125 2.61 0.22 30.44
C THR A 125 3.65 1.25 30.03
N GLY A 126 4.69 1.47 30.84
CA GLY A 126 5.76 2.45 30.56
C GLY A 126 6.65 2.09 29.36
N ALA A 127 6.12 1.34 28.39
CA ALA A 127 6.78 1.00 27.14
C ALA A 127 6.63 2.17 26.15
N SER A 128 7.73 2.54 25.51
CA SER A 128 7.70 3.52 24.43
C SER A 128 6.97 2.96 23.22
N THR A 129 6.21 3.82 22.55
CA THR A 129 5.46 3.44 21.34
C THR A 129 5.90 4.29 20.15
N GLY A 130 5.66 3.80 18.94
CA GLY A 130 5.91 4.57 17.73
C GLY A 130 4.77 5.53 17.46
N PHE A 131 5.07 6.82 17.28
CA PHE A 131 4.12 7.83 16.84
C PHE A 131 3.71 7.58 15.40
N THR A 132 2.57 6.92 15.20
CA THR A 132 2.02 6.50 13.91
C THR A 132 2.91 5.48 13.18
N ARG A 133 2.31 4.59 12.40
CA ARG A 133 3.08 3.65 11.57
C ARG A 133 3.76 4.33 10.37
N ARG A 134 3.21 5.46 9.89
CA ARG A 134 3.78 6.24 8.77
C ARG A 134 5.16 6.80 9.09
N ALA A 135 5.34 7.38 10.29
CA ALA A 135 6.62 7.92 10.74
C ALA A 135 7.45 6.93 11.57
N ASN A 136 6.99 5.67 11.67
CA ASN A 136 7.64 4.60 12.42
C ASN A 136 7.63 3.28 11.63
N SER A 137 8.27 3.29 10.47
CA SER A 137 8.44 2.12 9.59
C SER A 137 9.56 2.35 8.58
N VAL A 138 10.26 1.28 8.18
CA VAL A 138 11.21 1.35 7.07
C VAL A 138 10.46 1.66 5.77
N LEU A 139 11.04 2.55 4.98
CA LEU A 139 10.58 2.91 3.64
C LEU A 139 11.61 2.38 2.62
N PRO A 140 11.35 1.23 1.98
CA PRO A 140 12.29 0.61 1.05
C PRO A 140 12.15 1.22 -0.34
N LEU A 141 12.87 2.30 -0.65
CA LEU A 141 12.76 3.01 -1.93
C LEU A 141 13.75 2.51 -3.00
N GLY A 142 14.58 1.52 -2.66
CA GLY A 142 15.61 0.99 -3.55
C GLY A 142 16.28 -0.24 -2.98
N ASP A 143 17.51 -0.50 -3.41
CA ASP A 143 18.34 -1.62 -2.96
C ASP A 143 18.94 -1.32 -1.58
N PRO A 144 18.77 -2.17 -0.54
CA PRO A 144 19.40 -1.95 0.76
C PRO A 144 20.94 -2.09 0.74
N GLY A 145 21.53 -2.49 -0.39
CA GLY A 145 22.97 -2.64 -0.58
C GLY A 145 23.52 -3.95 0.00
N MET A 146 22.64 -4.88 0.38
CA MET A 146 22.98 -6.17 0.99
C MET A 146 21.84 -7.18 0.78
N PRO A 147 22.08 -8.49 1.00
CA PRO A 147 21.03 -9.49 0.92
C PRO A 147 19.84 -9.16 1.84
N LEU A 148 18.62 -9.41 1.35
CA LEU A 148 17.38 -9.04 2.04
C LEU A 148 17.34 -9.53 3.49
N ALA A 149 17.72 -10.79 3.75
CA ALA A 149 17.75 -11.35 5.09
C ALA A 149 18.61 -10.52 6.05
N GLN A 150 19.79 -10.07 5.60
CA GLN A 150 20.69 -9.23 6.40
C GLN A 150 20.11 -7.82 6.63
N ALA A 151 19.49 -7.25 5.60
CA ALA A 151 18.81 -5.96 5.72
C ALA A 151 17.67 -6.01 6.75
N LEU A 152 16.86 -7.08 6.72
CA LEU A 152 15.76 -7.29 7.67
C LEU A 152 16.28 -7.47 9.11
N ASP A 153 17.41 -8.13 9.30
CA ASP A 153 18.04 -8.25 10.62
C ASP A 153 18.56 -6.90 11.12
N GLN A 154 19.13 -6.07 10.24
CA GLN A 154 19.53 -4.71 10.60
C GLN A 154 18.33 -3.84 10.96
N VAL A 155 17.24 -3.92 10.20
CA VAL A 155 15.95 -3.25 10.51
C VAL A 155 15.48 -3.66 11.91
N ARG A 156 15.41 -4.97 12.20
CA ARG A 156 14.96 -5.48 13.51
C ARG A 156 15.85 -4.97 14.65
N ARG A 157 17.18 -5.00 14.49
CA ARG A 157 18.12 -4.47 15.48
C ARG A 157 17.91 -2.96 15.70
N TRP A 158 17.74 -2.20 14.64
CA TRP A 158 17.60 -0.74 14.70
C TRP A 158 16.33 -0.31 15.44
N TYR A 159 15.20 -0.96 15.18
CA TYR A 159 13.95 -0.72 15.93
C TYR A 159 14.02 -1.29 17.35
N GLY A 160 14.62 -2.47 17.54
CA GLY A 160 14.78 -3.11 18.85
C GLY A 160 15.62 -2.30 19.83
N ALA A 161 16.70 -1.66 19.37
CA ALA A 161 17.50 -0.73 20.18
C ALA A 161 16.70 0.48 20.70
N ARG A 162 15.54 0.76 20.10
CA ARG A 162 14.61 1.84 20.48
C ARG A 162 13.39 1.33 21.26
N GLY A 163 13.32 0.02 21.53
CA GLY A 163 12.14 -0.61 22.14
C GLY A 163 10.91 -0.57 21.25
N LEU A 164 11.08 -0.45 19.93
CA LEU A 164 9.99 -0.32 18.97
C LEU A 164 9.82 -1.60 18.15
N PRO A 165 8.59 -1.94 17.74
CA PRO A 165 8.38 -2.97 16.74
C PRO A 165 8.89 -2.50 15.37
N ALA A 166 9.47 -3.42 14.60
CA ALA A 166 9.86 -3.16 13.23
C ALA A 166 8.64 -3.26 12.30
N TYR A 167 8.41 -2.22 11.50
CA TYR A 167 7.41 -2.18 10.45
C TYR A 167 8.05 -1.81 9.11
N ALA A 168 7.49 -2.29 8.00
CA ALA A 168 7.86 -1.87 6.65
C ALA A 168 6.63 -1.28 5.96
N GLN A 169 6.76 -0.11 5.35
CA GLN A 169 5.71 0.53 4.57
C GLN A 169 5.94 0.23 3.09
N LEU A 170 5.13 -0.67 2.53
CA LEU A 170 5.17 -1.05 1.12
C LEU A 170 4.00 -0.46 0.33
N ALA A 171 4.17 -0.34 -0.99
CA ALA A 171 3.07 -0.06 -1.91
C ALA A 171 2.83 -1.25 -2.85
N THR A 172 1.58 -1.49 -3.20
CA THR A 172 1.15 -2.49 -4.19
C THR A 172 0.05 -1.91 -5.06
N GLY A 173 -0.20 -2.54 -6.20
CA GLY A 173 -1.37 -2.31 -7.01
C GLY A 173 -1.25 -1.17 -8.02
N ALA A 174 -0.02 -0.77 -8.37
CA ALA A 174 0.27 0.17 -9.44
C ALA A 174 1.46 -0.34 -10.30
N ALA A 175 1.87 0.42 -11.31
CA ALA A 175 3.12 0.13 -12.00
C ALA A 175 4.30 0.42 -11.06
N ASP A 176 5.36 -0.39 -11.16
CA ASP A 176 6.61 -0.23 -10.42
C ASP A 176 6.44 -0.19 -8.89
N THR A 177 5.39 -0.87 -8.39
CA THR A 177 5.17 -1.10 -6.96
C THR A 177 5.81 -2.41 -6.49
N GLN A 178 5.63 -2.72 -5.22
CA GLN A 178 6.55 -3.57 -4.46
C GLN A 178 5.98 -4.96 -4.16
N GLU A 179 5.17 -5.52 -5.06
CA GLU A 179 4.54 -6.83 -4.90
C GLU A 179 5.55 -7.96 -4.66
N VAL A 180 6.70 -7.93 -5.36
CA VAL A 180 7.78 -8.91 -5.18
C VAL A 180 8.41 -8.77 -3.80
N LEU A 181 8.75 -7.54 -3.39
CA LEU A 181 9.32 -7.29 -2.06
C LEU A 181 8.34 -7.67 -0.94
N ALA A 182 7.04 -7.43 -1.12
CA ALA A 182 6.01 -7.87 -0.17
C ALA A 182 5.99 -9.40 -0.03
N ALA A 183 6.07 -10.13 -1.15
CA ALA A 183 6.12 -11.59 -1.16
C ALA A 183 7.38 -12.14 -0.47
N GLU A 184 8.52 -11.51 -0.70
CA GLU A 184 9.79 -11.84 -0.05
C GLU A 184 9.77 -11.58 1.46
N LEU A 185 9.20 -10.45 1.90
CA LEU A 185 9.04 -10.15 3.33
C LEU A 185 8.20 -11.22 4.04
N GLU A 186 7.09 -11.65 3.42
CA GLU A 186 6.26 -12.73 3.96
C GLU A 186 7.02 -14.06 4.06
N ALA A 187 7.85 -14.40 3.06
CA ALA A 187 8.72 -15.57 3.14
C ALA A 187 9.73 -15.48 4.30
N HIS A 188 10.10 -14.26 4.71
CA HIS A 188 10.93 -13.98 5.88
C HIS A 188 10.12 -13.78 7.18
N GLY A 189 8.87 -14.24 7.21
CA GLY A 189 8.00 -14.26 8.39
C GLY A 189 7.34 -12.93 8.74
N TRP A 190 7.41 -11.93 7.85
CA TRP A 190 6.64 -10.70 8.03
C TRP A 190 5.17 -10.94 7.69
N ARG A 191 4.29 -10.16 8.31
CA ARG A 191 2.84 -10.24 8.05
C ARG A 191 2.29 -8.88 7.72
N ARG A 192 1.26 -8.87 6.86
CA ARG A 192 0.50 -7.66 6.56
C ARG A 192 -0.28 -7.22 7.79
N GLU A 193 0.09 -6.07 8.33
CA GLU A 193 -0.54 -5.50 9.53
C GLU A 193 -1.76 -4.64 9.19
N VAL A 194 -1.65 -3.76 8.19
CA VAL A 194 -2.71 -2.83 7.77
C VAL A 194 -2.49 -2.41 6.31
N SER A 195 -3.57 -2.05 5.63
CA SER A 195 -3.54 -1.46 4.29
C SER A 195 -4.14 -0.07 4.32
N ALA A 196 -3.58 0.86 3.54
CA ALA A 196 -4.12 2.20 3.33
C ALA A 196 -4.04 2.56 1.85
N LEU A 197 -4.98 3.39 1.38
CA LEU A 197 -4.98 3.88 0.01
C LEU A 197 -4.25 5.23 -0.06
N VAL A 198 -3.32 5.35 -1.00
CA VAL A 198 -2.75 6.65 -1.40
C VAL A 198 -3.63 7.20 -2.51
N MET A 199 -4.28 8.33 -2.23
CA MET A 199 -5.12 9.02 -3.21
C MET A 199 -4.39 10.28 -3.70
N VAL A 200 -4.35 10.44 -5.02
CA VAL A 200 -3.75 11.61 -5.69
C VAL A 200 -4.81 12.34 -6.48
N GLY A 201 -4.73 13.67 -6.48
CA GLY A 201 -5.65 14.55 -7.21
C GLY A 201 -4.87 15.60 -7.99
N ALA A 202 -5.42 16.03 -9.13
CA ALA A 202 -4.85 17.13 -9.89
C ALA A 202 -5.07 18.46 -9.14
N LEU A 203 -4.03 19.29 -9.08
CA LEU A 203 -4.11 20.62 -8.45
C LEU A 203 -4.79 21.66 -9.34
N ALA A 204 -4.66 21.56 -10.67
CA ALA A 204 -5.23 22.53 -11.60
C ALA A 204 -6.76 22.70 -11.46
N PRO A 205 -7.57 21.63 -11.37
CA PRO A 205 -9.01 21.76 -11.10
C PRO A 205 -9.33 22.43 -9.76
N LEU A 206 -8.46 22.34 -8.75
CA LEU A 206 -8.66 23.02 -7.47
C LEU A 206 -8.40 24.54 -7.59
N ALA A 207 -7.43 24.94 -8.41
CA ALA A 207 -7.12 26.35 -8.65
C ALA A 207 -8.25 27.07 -9.42
N GLU A 208 -8.92 26.37 -10.34
CA GLU A 208 -10.01 26.90 -11.16
C GLU A 208 -11.30 27.18 -10.38
N LEU A 209 -11.49 26.57 -9.20
CA LEU A 209 -12.64 26.84 -8.33
C LEU A 209 -12.60 28.26 -7.73
N GLY A 210 -11.41 28.87 -7.63
CA GLY A 210 -11.24 30.16 -6.96
C GLY A 210 -11.67 30.14 -5.47
N PRO A 211 -11.48 31.25 -4.74
CA PRO A 211 -11.82 31.32 -3.31
C PRO A 211 -13.33 31.28 -3.01
N ALA A 212 -14.17 31.46 -4.04
CA ALA A 212 -15.60 31.76 -3.91
C ALA A 212 -16.54 30.66 -4.45
N SER A 213 -16.03 29.62 -5.14
CA SER A 213 -16.87 28.48 -5.58
C SER A 213 -17.11 27.51 -4.41
N MET A 214 -17.83 27.99 -3.41
CA MET A 214 -18.33 27.22 -2.27
C MET A 214 -19.64 26.48 -2.63
N GLY A 215 -19.61 25.72 -3.72
CA GLY A 215 -20.58 24.66 -3.97
C GLY A 215 -20.06 23.36 -3.37
N SER A 216 -20.95 22.47 -2.91
CA SER A 216 -20.60 21.13 -2.42
C SER A 216 -19.62 20.46 -3.40
N LEU A 217 -18.36 20.32 -2.98
CA LEU A 217 -17.46 19.38 -3.62
C LEU A 217 -18.09 18.02 -3.36
N ALA A 218 -18.63 17.39 -4.40
CA ALA A 218 -19.04 15.99 -4.36
C ALA A 218 -17.78 15.12 -4.19
N VAL A 219 -17.20 15.15 -3.00
CA VAL A 219 -16.31 14.11 -2.50
C VAL A 219 -17.22 12.93 -2.27
N ALA A 220 -17.07 11.87 -3.07
CA ALA A 220 -17.69 10.59 -2.75
C ALA A 220 -17.02 10.03 -1.48
N ALA A 221 -17.39 10.54 -0.32
CA ALA A 221 -17.06 10.02 1.00
C ALA A 221 -18.38 9.66 1.72
N PRO A 222 -18.45 8.51 2.41
CA PRO A 222 -19.64 8.15 3.16
C PRO A 222 -19.66 8.88 4.52
N VAL A 223 -20.69 9.72 4.67
CA VAL A 223 -21.47 10.10 5.88
C VAL A 223 -20.77 10.74 7.10
N ALA A 224 -21.23 11.95 7.47
CA ALA A 224 -21.90 12.24 8.76
C ALA A 224 -22.44 13.70 8.77
N GLU A 225 -23.50 13.92 9.52
CA GLU A 225 -24.53 14.95 9.40
C GLU A 225 -24.16 16.38 9.86
N GLY A 226 -24.83 17.37 9.26
CA GLY A 226 -24.98 18.74 9.77
C GLY A 226 -24.36 19.85 8.89
N PRO A 227 -25.11 20.91 8.49
CA PRO A 227 -24.55 22.02 7.73
C PRO A 227 -23.89 23.02 8.69
N GLU A 228 -22.66 22.76 9.10
CA GLU A 228 -21.82 23.86 9.60
C GLU A 228 -21.19 24.57 8.40
N THR A 229 -21.69 25.77 8.09
CA THR A 229 -21.04 26.70 7.16
C THR A 229 -19.71 27.16 7.75
N ALA A 230 -18.65 26.40 7.48
CA ALA A 230 -17.28 26.77 7.84
C ALA A 230 -16.74 27.87 6.91
N ASP A 231 -16.16 28.92 7.51
CA ASP A 231 -15.33 29.93 6.82
C ASP A 231 -14.25 29.23 5.96
N PRO A 232 -14.26 29.40 4.62
CA PRO A 232 -13.36 28.69 3.72
C PRO A 232 -11.96 29.31 3.62
N GLY A 233 -11.66 30.35 4.39
CA GLY A 233 -10.31 30.91 4.48
C GLY A 233 -9.36 29.90 5.12
N VAL A 234 -8.61 29.15 4.31
CA VAL A 234 -7.47 28.36 4.79
C VAL A 234 -6.46 29.33 5.41
N ARG A 235 -6.44 29.40 6.73
CA ARG A 235 -5.47 30.22 7.49
C ARG A 235 -4.22 29.38 7.74
N LEU A 236 -3.10 29.83 7.18
CA LEU A 236 -1.80 29.18 7.38
C LEU A 236 -1.10 29.79 8.60
N GLY A 237 -0.83 28.96 9.61
CA GLY A 237 0.02 29.30 10.74
C GLY A 237 1.40 28.66 10.58
N ARG A 238 2.45 29.32 11.09
CA ARG A 238 3.81 28.71 11.17
C ARG A 238 3.93 27.68 12.28
N THR A 239 3.02 27.73 13.26
CA THR A 239 2.94 26.79 14.38
C THR A 239 1.49 26.32 14.53
N PRO A 240 1.25 25.06 14.93
CA PRO A 240 -0.09 24.61 15.28
C PRO A 240 -0.66 25.45 16.42
N ASP A 241 -1.86 26.00 16.24
CA ASP A 241 -2.57 26.69 17.33
C ASP A 241 -3.33 25.68 18.21
N GLU A 242 -3.87 26.15 19.33
CA GLU A 242 -4.62 25.27 20.23
C GLU A 242 -5.86 24.66 19.60
N ALA A 243 -6.51 25.36 18.66
CA ALA A 243 -7.71 24.85 17.99
C ALA A 243 -7.37 23.67 17.08
N TRP A 244 -6.24 23.75 16.39
CA TRP A 244 -5.66 22.67 15.59
C TRP A 244 -5.26 21.49 16.49
N LEU A 245 -4.53 21.74 17.59
CA LEU A 245 -4.10 20.71 18.52
C LEU A 245 -5.28 19.96 19.15
N ARG A 246 -6.36 20.66 19.50
CA ARG A 246 -7.60 20.04 20.00
C ARG A 246 -8.27 19.12 18.99
N ARG A 247 -8.20 19.43 17.69
CA ARG A 247 -8.72 18.53 16.63
C ARG A 247 -7.81 17.33 16.43
N TYR A 248 -6.51 17.53 16.43
CA TYR A 248 -5.52 16.45 16.31
C TYR A 248 -5.61 15.45 17.47
N ASN A 249 -5.70 15.95 18.70
CA ASN A 249 -5.74 15.13 19.92
C ASN A 249 -7.13 14.54 20.23
N ARG A 250 -8.19 14.91 19.49
CA ARG A 250 -9.52 14.30 19.68
C ARG A 250 -9.53 12.79 19.38
N ALA A 251 -8.57 12.31 18.59
CA ALA A 251 -8.35 10.88 18.34
C ALA A 251 -7.73 10.12 19.53
N ALA A 252 -7.17 10.82 20.53
CA ALA A 252 -6.57 10.22 21.72
C ALA A 252 -7.53 10.11 22.92
N GLY A 253 -8.77 10.60 22.76
CA GLY A 253 -9.77 10.67 23.83
C GLY A 253 -11.02 9.84 23.55
N THR A 254 -10.89 8.52 23.48
CA THR A 254 -11.99 7.60 23.81
C THR A 254 -11.45 6.53 24.75
N GLY A 255 -11.29 6.91 26.01
CA GLY A 255 -11.30 5.92 27.10
C GLY A 255 -12.72 5.34 27.24
N PRO A 256 -12.87 4.11 27.77
CA PRO A 256 -14.18 3.50 27.94
C PRO A 256 -14.92 4.19 29.09
N GLY A 257 -16.17 4.58 28.87
CA GLY A 257 -17.02 5.11 29.94
C GLY A 257 -18.31 5.74 29.44
N GLY A 258 -19.37 4.93 29.40
CA GLY A 258 -20.74 5.30 29.07
C GLY A 258 -21.56 4.03 28.88
#